data_AF-A0A7J3WE28-F1
#
_entry.id   AF-A0A7J3WE28-F1
#
_cell.length_a   1.000
_cell.length_b   1.000
_cell.length_c   1.000
_cell.angle_alpha   90.00
_cell.angle_beta   90.00
_cell.angle_gamma   90.00
#
_symmetry.space_group_name_H-M   'P 1'
#
loop_
_entity.id
_entity.type
_entity.pdbx_description
1 polymer ?
#
loop_
_entity_poly.entity_id
_entity_poly.type
_entity_poly.pdbx_seq_one_letter_code
_entity_poly.pdbx_strand_id
1 'polypeptide(L)'
;MRRKALILLAVAAAAVAALTLLSTQLLEVGERGPRYFLVDVGGERFVIYVVDPETIRLAEDNMRGLNSLFPIGELERGDGGFNKPWSWHLRPSSVRMVEVAIELCDGLPSHVERDLDYWVETVGRYCPWSGRIVASSSNPGELQGSASPIK
;
A
#
# COMPACT_ATOMS: atom_id res chain seq x y z
N MET A 1 -22.57 -28.22 49.68
CA MET A 1 -21.93 -28.71 48.43
C MET A 1 -22.40 -27.97 47.17
N ARG A 2 -23.72 -27.73 46.98
CA ARG A 2 -24.27 -27.07 45.77
C ARG A 2 -23.82 -25.62 45.51
N ARG A 3 -23.66 -24.79 46.55
CA ARG A 3 -23.18 -23.38 46.40
C ARG A 3 -21.73 -23.27 45.93
N LYS A 4 -20.83 -24.17 46.37
CA LYS A 4 -19.42 -24.18 45.93
C LYS A 4 -19.29 -24.58 44.46
N ALA A 5 -20.11 -25.54 44.02
CA ALA A 5 -20.16 -25.96 42.61
C ALA A 5 -20.67 -24.85 41.68
N LEU A 6 -21.70 -24.10 42.10
CA LEU A 6 -22.25 -22.96 41.33
C LEU A 6 -21.24 -21.80 41.19
N ILE A 7 -20.47 -21.50 42.24
CA ILE A 7 -19.43 -20.45 42.20
C ILE A 7 -18.27 -20.86 41.28
N LEU A 8 -17.84 -22.12 41.34
CA LEU A 8 -16.77 -22.63 40.46
C LEU A 8 -17.18 -22.61 38.98
N LEU A 9 -18.44 -22.95 38.66
CA LEU A 9 -18.97 -22.89 37.30
C LEU A 9 -19.07 -21.45 36.76
N ALA A 10 -19.48 -20.48 37.58
CA ALA A 10 -19.57 -19.08 37.18
C ALA A 10 -18.19 -18.44 36.92
N VAL A 11 -17.19 -18.75 37.76
CA VAL A 11 -15.81 -18.28 37.59
C VAL A 11 -15.16 -18.91 36.34
N ALA A 12 -15.39 -20.19 36.09
CA ALA A 12 -14.91 -20.87 34.89
C ALA A 12 -15.53 -20.27 33.61
N ALA A 13 -16.83 -19.97 33.61
CA ALA A 13 -17.50 -19.35 32.47
C ALA A 13 -16.99 -17.92 32.19
N ALA A 14 -16.74 -17.12 33.23
CA ALA A 14 -16.20 -15.77 33.08
C ALA A 14 -14.75 -15.77 32.58
N ALA A 15 -13.92 -16.72 33.05
CA ALA A 15 -12.54 -16.87 32.59
C ALA A 15 -12.46 -17.32 31.13
N VAL A 16 -13.34 -18.24 30.70
CA VAL A 16 -13.43 -18.68 29.30
C VAL A 16 -13.91 -17.54 28.39
N ALA A 17 -14.91 -16.75 28.81
CA ALA A 17 -15.39 -15.60 28.04
C ALA A 17 -14.33 -14.49 27.92
N ALA A 18 -13.55 -14.24 28.96
CA ALA A 18 -12.44 -13.28 28.92
C ALA A 18 -11.29 -13.77 28.02
N LEU A 19 -10.98 -15.08 28.02
CA LEU A 19 -9.98 -15.67 27.13
C LEU A 19 -10.42 -15.65 25.65
N THR A 20 -11.70 -15.87 25.36
CA THR A 20 -12.21 -15.78 23.98
C THR A 20 -12.27 -14.35 23.48
N LEU A 21 -12.61 -13.37 24.33
CA LEU A 21 -12.58 -11.94 24.02
C LEU A 21 -11.15 -11.41 23.79
N LEU A 22 -10.15 -11.93 24.51
CA LEU A 22 -8.75 -11.58 24.32
C LEU A 22 -8.17 -12.18 23.02
N SER A 23 -8.59 -13.39 22.66
CA SER A 23 -8.20 -14.04 21.40
C SER A 23 -8.85 -13.40 20.16
N THR A 24 -10.06 -12.85 20.26
CA THR A 24 -10.69 -12.15 19.12
C THR A 24 -10.10 -10.75 18.90
N GLN A 25 -9.59 -10.08 19.93
CA GLN A 25 -8.93 -8.78 19.79
C GLN A 25 -7.51 -8.86 19.20
N LEU A 26 -6.80 -9.99 19.36
CA LEU A 26 -5.49 -10.19 18.74
C LEU A 26 -5.53 -10.50 17.24
N LEU A 27 -6.70 -10.84 16.68
CA LEU A 27 -6.84 -11.18 15.26
C LEU A 27 -7.05 -9.98 14.33
N GLU A 28 -7.31 -8.78 14.87
CA GLU A 28 -7.47 -7.58 14.02
C GLU A 28 -6.15 -6.82 13.77
N VAL A 29 -5.11 -7.11 14.56
CA VAL A 29 -3.79 -6.50 14.38
C VAL A 29 -2.92 -7.43 13.54
N GLY A 30 -3.01 -7.25 12.22
CA GLY A 30 -1.97 -7.71 11.30
C GLY A 30 -2.41 -8.86 10.40
N GLU A 31 -3.04 -8.49 9.30
CA GLU A 31 -2.72 -8.95 7.93
C GLU A 31 -3.76 -8.29 7.01
N ARG A 32 -3.67 -6.96 6.84
CA ARG A 32 -4.29 -6.39 5.64
C ARG A 32 -3.49 -6.96 4.49
N GLY A 33 -4.14 -7.84 3.72
CA GLY A 33 -3.53 -8.42 2.53
C GLY A 33 -3.09 -7.35 1.53
N PRO A 34 -2.44 -7.77 0.45
CA PRO A 34 -1.92 -6.86 -0.57
C PRO A 34 -2.94 -5.80 -1.00
N ARG A 35 -2.46 -4.58 -1.22
CA ARG A 35 -3.31 -3.40 -1.39
C ARG A 35 -2.84 -2.55 -2.56
N TYR A 36 -3.80 -1.97 -3.26
CA TYR A 36 -3.55 -0.97 -4.29
C TYR A 36 -3.62 0.41 -3.68
N PHE A 37 -2.73 1.29 -4.13
CA PHE A 37 -2.71 2.70 -3.74
C PHE A 37 -2.65 3.59 -4.97
N LEU A 38 -3.41 4.68 -4.94
CA LEU A 38 -3.33 5.74 -5.93
C LEU A 38 -2.31 6.76 -5.46
N VAL A 39 -1.31 7.02 -6.29
CA VAL A 39 -0.25 7.99 -6.04
C VAL A 39 -0.49 9.21 -6.93
N ASP A 40 -0.49 10.41 -6.34
CA ASP A 40 -0.51 11.68 -7.06
C ASP A 40 0.89 12.29 -7.08
N VAL A 41 1.36 12.66 -8.28
CA VAL A 41 2.66 13.29 -8.52
C VAL A 41 2.40 14.53 -9.36
N GLY A 42 2.29 15.69 -8.72
CA GLY A 42 2.03 16.95 -9.43
C GLY A 42 0.73 16.95 -10.25
N GLY A 43 -0.30 16.21 -9.80
CA GLY A 43 -1.57 16.06 -10.51
C GLY A 43 -1.61 14.94 -11.56
N GLU A 44 -0.50 14.22 -11.77
CA GLU A 44 -0.48 12.97 -12.54
C GLU A 44 -0.58 11.78 -11.61
N ARG A 45 -1.52 10.87 -11.90
CA ARG A 45 -1.86 9.79 -11.00
C ARG A 45 -1.59 8.42 -11.61
N PHE A 46 -0.99 7.55 -10.81
CA PHE A 46 -0.70 6.16 -11.14
C PHE A 46 -1.02 5.25 -9.95
N VAL A 47 -1.21 3.97 -10.21
CA VAL A 47 -1.57 2.96 -9.21
C VAL A 47 -0.35 2.07 -8.93
N ILE A 48 -0.05 1.87 -7.65
CA ILE A 48 0.93 0.88 -7.19
C ILE A 48 0.22 -0.28 -6.51
N TYR A 49 0.79 -1.48 -6.63
CA TYR A 49 0.36 -2.66 -5.88
C TYR A 49 1.43 -3.01 -4.84
N VAL A 50 1.03 -3.03 -3.57
CA VAL A 50 1.94 -3.18 -2.43
C VAL A 50 1.63 -4.49 -1.72
N VAL A 51 2.64 -5.33 -1.58
CA VAL A 51 2.55 -6.66 -0.94
C VAL A 51 3.28 -6.72 0.41
N ASP A 52 4.15 -5.76 0.69
CA ASP A 52 4.92 -5.69 1.93
C ASP A 52 4.10 -5.03 3.06
N PRO A 53 3.85 -5.71 4.19
CA PRO A 53 2.98 -5.20 5.26
C PRO A 53 3.43 -3.86 5.85
N GLU A 54 4.74 -3.65 6.00
CA GLU A 54 5.27 -2.40 6.53
C GLU A 54 5.08 -1.25 5.53
N THR A 55 5.30 -1.51 4.24
CA THR A 55 5.05 -0.54 3.18
C THR A 55 3.56 -0.17 3.09
N ILE A 56 2.65 -1.13 3.26
CA ILE A 56 1.20 -0.87 3.34
C ILE A 56 0.92 0.08 4.50
N ARG A 57 1.46 -0.20 5.69
CA ARG A 57 1.29 0.66 6.88
C ARG A 57 1.81 2.08 6.63
N LEU A 58 3.00 2.21 6.05
CA LEU A 58 3.61 3.52 5.73
C LEU A 58 2.83 4.30 4.67
N ALA A 59 2.29 3.62 3.65
CA ALA A 59 1.45 4.23 2.62
C ALA A 59 0.12 4.74 3.21
N GLU A 60 -0.49 4.00 4.14
CA GLU A 60 -1.68 4.45 4.86
C GLU A 60 -1.38 5.63 5.79
N ASP A 61 -0.24 5.62 6.46
CA ASP A 61 0.23 6.77 7.26
C ASP A 61 0.43 8.01 6.37
N ASN A 62 1.00 7.84 5.18
CA ASN A 62 1.16 8.92 4.21
C ASN A 62 -0.19 9.50 3.78
N MET A 63 -1.15 8.63 3.46
CA MET A 63 -2.52 9.01 3.09
C MET A 63 -3.25 9.77 4.21
N ARG A 64 -2.91 9.47 5.48
CA ARG A 64 -3.42 10.19 6.67
C ARG A 64 -2.63 11.45 7.02
N GLY A 65 -1.58 11.78 6.28
CA GLY A 65 -0.69 12.91 6.56
C GLY A 65 0.21 12.71 7.79
N LEU A 66 0.43 11.47 8.23
CA LEU A 66 1.26 11.13 9.39
C LEU A 66 2.75 11.01 9.05
N ASN A 67 3.09 10.94 7.76
CA ASN A 67 4.47 11.00 7.28
C ASN A 67 4.53 11.72 5.91
N SER A 68 5.74 12.06 5.48
CA SER A 68 6.02 12.64 4.17
C SER A 68 6.84 11.73 3.26
N LEU A 69 6.82 10.41 3.53
CA LEU A 69 7.52 9.43 2.70
C LEU A 69 6.91 9.39 1.30
N PHE A 70 7.66 8.88 0.33
CA PHE A 70 7.19 8.70 -1.04
C PHE A 70 7.51 7.29 -1.54
N PRO A 71 6.75 6.79 -2.53
CA PRO A 71 6.98 5.45 -3.05
C PRO A 71 8.25 5.39 -3.91
N ILE A 72 8.94 4.25 -3.84
CA ILE A 72 10.01 3.85 -4.76
C ILE A 72 9.77 2.41 -5.21
N GLY A 73 10.15 2.08 -6.44
CA GLY A 73 10.14 0.69 -6.93
C GLY A 73 10.91 0.52 -8.24
N GLU A 74 11.22 -0.73 -8.57
CA GLU A 74 11.73 -1.14 -9.88
C GLU A 74 10.65 -0.99 -10.95
N LEU A 75 11.04 -0.47 -12.11
CA LEU A 75 10.16 -0.31 -13.25
C LEU A 75 10.06 -1.61 -14.06
N GLU A 76 8.83 -1.96 -14.45
CA GLU A 76 8.57 -3.01 -15.43
C GLU A 76 7.66 -2.51 -16.55
N ARG A 77 7.85 -3.06 -17.74
CA ARG A 77 7.01 -2.78 -18.92
C ARG A 77 5.61 -3.39 -18.74
N GLY A 78 4.62 -2.77 -19.36
CA GLY A 78 3.21 -3.13 -19.24
C GLY A 78 2.54 -2.52 -18.00
N ASP A 79 1.21 -2.42 -18.01
CA ASP A 79 0.42 -1.80 -16.94
C ASP A 79 0.28 -2.67 -15.67
N GLY A 80 0.82 -3.88 -15.66
CA GLY A 80 0.68 -4.85 -14.56
C GLY A 80 -0.76 -5.32 -14.31
N GLY A 81 -1.72 -4.95 -15.15
CA GLY A 81 -3.15 -5.16 -14.96
C GLY A 81 -3.83 -4.14 -14.02
N PHE A 82 -3.08 -3.20 -13.45
CA PHE A 82 -3.61 -2.25 -12.45
C PHE A 82 -3.25 -0.78 -12.70
N ASN A 83 -2.19 -0.49 -13.46
CA ASN A 83 -1.64 0.86 -13.63
C ASN A 83 -2.09 1.55 -14.93
N LYS A 84 -3.28 1.23 -15.45
CA LYS A 84 -3.83 1.95 -16.60
C LYS A 84 -4.02 3.44 -16.27
N PRO A 85 -3.78 4.36 -17.24
CA PRO A 85 -3.48 4.09 -18.65
C PRO A 85 -1.99 3.90 -18.97
N TRP A 86 -1.10 3.98 -17.99
CA TRP A 86 0.34 3.89 -18.18
C TRP A 86 0.78 2.54 -18.76
N SER A 87 1.79 2.54 -19.62
CA SER A 87 2.35 1.34 -20.24
C SER A 87 3.48 0.71 -19.41
N TRP A 88 3.53 1.03 -18.12
CA TRP A 88 4.53 0.58 -17.15
C TRP A 88 3.89 0.41 -15.77
N HIS A 89 4.59 -0.29 -14.87
CA HIS A 89 4.21 -0.38 -13.46
C HIS A 89 5.45 -0.54 -12.58
N LEU A 90 5.28 -0.37 -11.26
CA LEU A 90 6.31 -0.76 -10.30
C LEU A 90 6.18 -2.24 -9.95
N ARG A 91 7.30 -2.98 -10.00
CA ARG A 91 7.35 -4.38 -9.57
C ARG A 91 6.85 -4.49 -8.12
N PRO A 92 5.73 -5.18 -7.82
CA PRO A 92 5.10 -5.15 -6.51
C PRO A 92 6.00 -5.52 -5.34
N SER A 93 6.89 -6.50 -5.52
CA SER A 93 7.84 -6.94 -4.49
C SER A 93 8.91 -5.91 -4.14
N SER A 94 9.18 -4.95 -5.04
CA SER A 94 10.19 -3.91 -4.88
C SER A 94 9.65 -2.63 -4.24
N VAL A 95 8.33 -2.45 -4.19
CA VAL A 95 7.71 -1.20 -3.75
C VAL A 95 7.99 -0.95 -2.27
N ARG A 96 8.51 0.23 -1.94
CA ARG A 96 8.76 0.71 -0.57
C ARG A 96 8.35 2.17 -0.42
N MET A 97 8.09 2.61 0.81
CA MET A 97 7.97 4.03 1.16
C MET A 97 9.29 4.50 1.77
N VAL A 98 9.89 5.57 1.24
CA VAL A 98 11.22 6.06 1.66
C VAL A 98 11.21 7.56 1.94
N GLU A 99 12.19 8.01 2.70
CA GLU A 99 12.39 9.43 3.03
C GLU A 99 13.30 10.14 2.01
N VAL A 100 14.24 9.41 1.40
CA VAL A 100 15.24 9.95 0.48
C VAL A 100 15.58 8.92 -0.60
N ALA A 101 15.85 9.41 -1.80
CA ALA A 101 16.36 8.64 -2.93
C ALA A 101 17.38 9.49 -3.72
N ILE A 102 17.96 8.94 -4.79
CA ILE A 102 18.79 9.72 -5.72
C ILE A 102 17.88 10.45 -6.72
N GLU A 103 18.25 11.68 -7.10
CA GLU A 103 17.51 12.54 -8.05
C GLU A 103 17.21 11.87 -9.40
N LEU A 104 18.05 10.91 -9.82
CA LEU A 104 17.95 10.27 -11.13
C LEU A 104 16.59 9.58 -11.38
N CYS A 105 15.91 9.12 -10.33
CA CYS A 105 14.62 8.45 -10.46
C CYS A 105 13.41 9.35 -10.15
N ASP A 106 13.60 10.65 -9.91
CA ASP A 106 12.51 11.61 -9.68
C ASP A 106 11.97 12.17 -11.00
N GLY A 107 10.64 12.33 -11.09
CA GLY A 107 9.97 12.78 -12.31
C GLY A 107 8.46 12.59 -12.27
N LEU A 108 7.77 13.11 -13.28
CA LEU A 108 6.34 12.87 -13.47
C LEU A 108 6.09 11.49 -14.11
N PRO A 109 4.94 10.84 -13.85
CA PRO A 109 4.52 9.62 -14.55
C PRO A 109 4.62 9.72 -16.08
N SER A 110 4.27 10.87 -16.66
CA SER A 110 4.40 11.13 -18.10
C SER A 110 5.84 11.21 -18.60
N HIS A 111 6.82 11.47 -17.74
CA HIS A 111 8.24 11.38 -18.13
C HIS A 111 8.63 9.92 -18.35
N VAL A 112 8.17 9.01 -17.48
CA VAL A 112 8.37 7.56 -17.63
C VAL A 112 7.70 7.06 -18.90
N GLU A 113 6.45 7.47 -19.14
CA GLU A 113 5.69 7.05 -20.32
C GLU A 113 6.33 7.52 -21.64
N ARG A 114 6.84 8.77 -21.67
CA ARG A 114 7.39 9.38 -22.89
C ARG A 114 8.70 8.72 -23.34
N ASP A 115 9.49 8.21 -22.40
CA ASP A 115 10.81 7.63 -22.68
C ASP A 115 10.99 6.30 -21.94
N LEU A 116 10.01 5.40 -22.12
CA LEU A 116 9.91 4.18 -21.34
C LEU A 116 11.16 3.29 -21.43
N ASP A 117 11.79 3.23 -22.61
CA ASP A 117 13.01 2.45 -22.81
C ASP A 117 14.15 2.97 -21.94
N TYR A 118 14.40 4.29 -21.95
CA TYR A 118 15.42 4.89 -21.07
C TYR A 118 15.12 4.66 -19.59
N TRP A 119 13.87 4.87 -19.17
CA TRP A 119 13.48 4.72 -17.78
C TRP A 119 13.59 3.29 -17.29
N VAL A 120 13.20 2.30 -18.09
CA VAL A 120 13.29 0.88 -17.71
C VAL A 120 14.74 0.38 -17.78
N GLU A 121 15.48 0.71 -18.84
CA GLU A 121 16.78 0.08 -19.13
C GLU A 121 17.96 0.83 -18.50
N THR A 122 17.85 2.15 -18.32
CA THR A 122 18.93 2.99 -17.77
C THR A 122 18.65 3.42 -16.33
N VAL A 123 17.47 3.96 -16.05
CA VAL A 123 17.12 4.41 -14.68
C VAL A 123 16.77 3.21 -13.79
N GLY A 124 15.99 2.26 -14.31
CA GLY A 124 15.60 0.99 -13.68
C GLY A 124 14.63 1.10 -12.50
N ARG A 125 14.46 2.30 -11.92
CA ARG A 125 13.58 2.58 -10.78
C ARG A 125 12.88 3.90 -10.94
N TYR A 126 11.73 4.04 -10.28
CA TYR A 126 11.00 5.30 -10.21
C TYR A 126 10.79 5.69 -8.74
N CYS A 127 11.05 6.95 -8.41
CA CYS A 127 11.02 7.47 -7.06
C CYS A 127 10.50 8.92 -7.04
N PRO A 128 9.20 9.16 -7.30
CA PRO A 128 8.67 10.52 -7.34
C PRO A 128 8.69 11.18 -5.96
N TRP A 129 9.59 12.13 -5.71
CA TRP A 129 9.75 12.76 -4.37
C TRP A 129 8.50 13.53 -3.94
N SER A 130 7.80 14.10 -4.92
CA SER A 130 6.52 14.77 -4.73
C SER A 130 5.33 13.82 -4.62
N GLY A 131 5.54 12.50 -4.75
CA GLY A 131 4.50 11.48 -4.73
C GLY A 131 3.76 11.39 -3.41
N ARG A 132 2.43 11.46 -3.44
CA ARG A 132 1.56 11.33 -2.27
C ARG A 132 0.51 10.27 -2.48
N ILE A 133 0.26 9.46 -1.44
CA ILE A 133 -0.83 8.49 -1.44
C ILE A 133 -2.14 9.23 -1.23
N VAL A 134 -3.09 9.09 -2.16
CA VAL A 134 -4.37 9.82 -2.12
C VAL A 134 -5.60 8.90 -2.01
N ALA A 135 -5.45 7.61 -2.30
CA ALA A 135 -6.51 6.62 -2.12
C ALA A 135 -5.91 5.21 -1.97
N SER A 136 -6.71 4.27 -1.44
CA SER A 136 -6.37 2.84 -1.40
C SER A 136 -7.59 1.97 -1.69
N SER A 137 -7.38 0.79 -2.26
CA SER A 137 -8.42 -0.22 -2.46
C SER A 137 -7.85 -1.64 -2.49
N SER A 138 -8.67 -2.64 -2.22
CA SER A 138 -8.38 -4.06 -2.51
C SER A 138 -8.63 -4.43 -3.98
N ASN A 139 -9.26 -3.55 -4.77
CA ASN A 139 -9.58 -3.76 -6.17
C ASN A 139 -9.06 -2.56 -7.01
N PRO A 140 -8.16 -2.78 -7.99
CA PRO A 140 -7.59 -1.69 -8.77
C PRO A 140 -8.64 -1.00 -9.66
N GLY A 141 -9.72 -1.68 -10.04
CA GLY A 141 -10.82 -1.11 -10.82
C GLY A 141 -11.49 0.08 -10.15
N GLU A 142 -11.48 0.14 -8.82
CA GLU A 142 -12.02 1.27 -8.05
C GLU A 142 -11.11 2.51 -8.10
N LEU A 143 -9.83 2.33 -8.46
CA LEU A 143 -8.85 3.40 -8.57
C LEU A 143 -8.63 3.87 -10.02
N GLN A 144 -8.98 3.06 -11.02
CA GLN A 144 -8.72 3.33 -12.44
C GLN A 144 -9.36 4.62 -12.94
N GLY A 145 -10.59 4.95 -12.52
CA GLY A 145 -11.25 6.23 -12.89
C GLY A 145 -10.58 7.47 -12.30
N SER A 146 -9.64 7.29 -11.37
CA SER A 146 -8.90 8.36 -10.71
C SER A 146 -7.46 8.50 -11.21
N ALA A 147 -6.97 7.57 -12.05
CA ALA A 147 -5.69 7.69 -12.73
C ALA A 147 -5.76 8.76 -13.83
N SER A 148 -4.67 9.51 -14.03
CA SER A 148 -4.67 10.61 -14.99
C SER A 148 -4.66 10.08 -16.43
N PRO A 149 -5.35 10.75 -17.37
CA PRO A 149 -5.13 10.52 -18.79
C PRO A 149 -3.67 10.74 -19.15
N ILE A 150 -3.16 9.97 -20.11
CA ILE A 150 -1.84 10.21 -20.70
C ILE A 150 -1.88 11.59 -21.37
N LYS A 151 -0.93 12.46 -21.00
CA LYS A 151 -0.75 13.78 -21.60
C LYS A 151 0.21 13.74 -22.77
#